data_AF-A0A6P6GAJ2-F1
#
_entry.id   AF-A0A6P6GAJ2-F1
#
_cell.length_a   1.000
_cell.length_b   1.000
_cell.length_c   1.000
_cell.angle_alpha   90.00
_cell.angle_beta   90.00
_cell.angle_gamma   90.00
#
_symmetry.space_group_name_H-M   'P 1'
#
loop_
_entity.id
_entity.type
_entity.pdbx_description
1 polymer ?
#
loop_
_entity_poly.entity_id
_entity_poly.type
_entity_poly.pdbx_seq_one_letter_code
_entity_poly.pdbx_strand_id
1 'polypeptide(L)'
;MPQAVCQFLEAHARFLDKNAFLIESEGELLFVIMLLSERDKRVGKEYLNYRTIREFAIYKLDYSGKIWIPVETLSDQALFISKNDSTSLSTRNFPTLRENSIYFINSVNYNMIGRYKVGTFNFKEKKLVDEAEENKYFGFIYSPLYWVAPNSR
;
A
#
# COMPACT_ATOMS: atom_id res chain seq x y z
N MET A 1 15.50 -20.01 1.51
CA MET A 1 15.15 -18.76 0.80
C MET A 1 16.32 -18.35 -0.08
N PRO A 2 16.12 -17.83 -1.31
CA PRO A 2 17.24 -17.50 -2.18
C PRO A 2 18.06 -16.32 -1.66
N GLN A 3 19.38 -16.42 -1.77
CA GLN A 3 20.36 -15.48 -1.24
C GLN A 3 20.18 -14.03 -1.76
N ALA A 4 19.66 -13.84 -2.97
CA ALA A 4 19.38 -12.53 -3.55
C ALA A 4 18.15 -11.84 -2.91
N VAL A 5 17.12 -12.60 -2.52
CA VAL A 5 15.98 -12.05 -1.76
C VAL A 5 16.44 -11.64 -0.38
N CYS A 6 17.25 -12.46 0.30
CA CYS A 6 17.85 -12.07 1.58
C CYS A 6 18.72 -10.82 1.44
N GLN A 7 19.59 -10.71 0.43
CA GLN A 7 20.41 -9.52 0.22
C GLN A 7 19.60 -8.26 -0.09
N PHE A 8 18.54 -8.36 -0.91
CA PHE A 8 17.65 -7.23 -1.16
C PHE A 8 16.93 -6.81 0.11
N LEU A 9 16.33 -7.76 0.85
CA LEU A 9 15.65 -7.50 2.10
C LEU A 9 16.60 -7.04 3.22
N GLU A 10 17.86 -7.45 3.22
CA GLU A 10 18.90 -7.02 4.16
C GLU A 10 19.37 -5.60 3.85
N ALA A 11 19.66 -5.29 2.58
CA ALA A 11 19.99 -3.93 2.13
C ALA A 11 18.82 -2.95 2.35
N HIS A 12 17.60 -3.48 2.33
CA HIS A 12 16.35 -2.76 2.53
C HIS A 12 15.69 -3.12 3.86
N ALA A 13 16.43 -3.64 4.85
CA ALA A 13 15.85 -4.13 6.11
C ALA A 13 15.20 -3.01 6.92
N ARG A 14 15.65 -1.78 6.73
CA ARG A 14 14.99 -0.57 7.24
C ARG A 14 13.57 -0.35 6.68
N PHE A 15 13.24 -0.99 5.55
CA PHE A 15 11.93 -0.98 4.90
C PHE A 15 11.09 -2.23 5.23
N LEU A 16 11.66 -3.24 5.91
CA LEU A 16 10.93 -4.38 6.49
C LEU A 16 10.08 -3.98 7.72
N ASP A 17 10.02 -2.69 8.02
CA ASP A 17 8.97 -2.11 8.86
C ASP A 17 7.57 -2.41 8.28
N LYS A 18 6.51 -2.02 9.00
CA LYS A 18 5.07 -2.29 8.69
C LYS A 18 4.54 -1.72 7.36
N ASN A 19 5.41 -1.34 6.42
CA ASN A 19 5.10 -0.66 5.17
C ASN A 19 5.53 -1.46 3.92
N ALA A 20 5.92 -2.73 4.08
CA ALA A 20 6.24 -3.63 2.97
C ALA A 20 5.24 -4.81 2.93
N PHE A 21 4.81 -5.18 1.72
CA PHE A 21 3.75 -6.16 1.48
C PHE A 21 4.16 -7.11 0.36
N LEU A 22 3.86 -8.40 0.53
CA LEU A 22 3.94 -9.39 -0.52
C LEU A 22 2.54 -9.71 -1.00
N ILE A 23 2.29 -9.61 -2.30
CA ILE A 23 0.96 -9.74 -2.89
C ILE A 23 1.06 -10.64 -4.11
N GLU A 24 0.22 -11.68 -4.16
CA GLU A 24 0.02 -12.47 -5.37
C GLU A 24 -0.95 -11.73 -6.31
N SER A 25 -0.62 -11.70 -7.60
CA SER A 25 -1.41 -11.03 -8.63
C SER A 25 -1.26 -11.75 -9.97
N GLU A 26 -2.32 -12.40 -10.44
CA GLU A 26 -2.35 -13.17 -11.71
C GLU A 26 -1.19 -14.17 -11.87
N GLY A 27 -0.80 -14.85 -10.80
CA GLY A 27 0.31 -15.81 -10.76
C GLY A 27 1.68 -15.17 -10.54
N GLU A 28 1.77 -13.84 -10.54
CA GLU A 28 3.00 -13.10 -10.25
C GLU A 28 3.07 -12.76 -8.76
N LEU A 29 4.29 -12.83 -8.18
CA LEU A 29 4.52 -12.38 -6.82
C LEU A 29 5.08 -10.96 -6.86
N LEU A 30 4.37 -10.02 -6.24
CA LEU A 30 4.72 -8.62 -6.14
C LEU A 30 5.23 -8.29 -4.74
N PHE A 31 6.33 -7.53 -4.67
CA PHE A 31 6.82 -6.88 -3.46
C PHE A 31 6.51 -5.39 -3.55
N VAL A 32 5.64 -4.92 -2.66
CA VAL A 32 5.15 -3.54 -2.62
C VAL A 32 5.68 -2.82 -1.40
N ILE A 33 6.31 -1.68 -1.61
CA ILE A 33 6.85 -0.82 -0.56
C ILE A 33 6.07 0.48 -0.55
N MET A 34 5.43 0.79 0.58
CA MET A 34 4.78 2.06 0.83
C MET A 34 5.82 3.06 1.36
N LEU A 35 6.14 4.07 0.56
CA LEU A 35 7.14 5.07 0.89
C LEU A 35 6.48 6.24 1.64
N LEU A 36 6.92 6.44 2.89
CA LEU A 36 6.41 7.49 3.78
C LEU A 36 7.33 8.71 3.77
N SER A 37 6.74 9.88 4.02
CA SER A 37 7.45 11.14 4.30
C SER A 37 7.02 11.67 5.67
N GLU A 38 7.98 12.22 6.42
CA GLU A 38 7.70 12.90 7.68
C GLU A 38 7.29 14.35 7.39
N ARG A 39 6.27 14.81 8.11
CA ARG A 39 5.75 16.18 8.01
C ARG A 39 5.43 16.69 9.40
N ASP A 40 5.59 17.99 9.58
CA ASP A 40 5.18 18.68 10.79
C ASP A 40 3.86 19.39 10.59
N LYS A 41 2.94 19.24 11.54
CA LYS A 41 1.71 20.03 11.61
C LYS A 41 1.71 20.80 12.91
N ARG A 42 1.59 22.12 12.80
CA ARG A 42 1.39 22.99 13.95
C ARG A 42 -0.02 22.80 14.48
N VAL A 43 -0.14 22.43 15.75
CA VAL A 43 -1.42 22.33 16.47
C VAL A 43 -1.31 23.19 17.72
N GLY A 44 -1.92 24.37 17.68
CA GLY A 44 -1.76 25.37 18.73
C GLY A 44 -0.30 25.86 18.85
N LYS A 45 0.31 25.62 20.02
CA LYS A 45 1.71 25.98 20.31
C LYS A 45 2.70 24.83 20.07
N GLU A 46 2.23 23.64 19.73
CA GLU A 46 3.06 22.44 19.55
C GLU A 46 3.21 22.06 18.08
N TYR A 47 4.31 21.35 17.77
CA TYR A 47 4.54 20.71 16.48
C TYR A 47 4.34 19.21 16.64
N LEU A 48 3.40 18.66 15.89
CA LEU A 48 3.21 17.22 15.77
C LEU A 48 3.92 16.75 14.50
N ASN A 49 4.97 15.93 14.66
CA ASN A 49 5.52 15.15 13.55
C ASN A 49 4.56 13.99 13.26
N TYR A 50 4.17 13.86 12.00
CA TYR A 50 3.35 12.78 11.50
C TYR A 50 3.89 12.28 10.17
N ARG A 51 3.63 11.00 9.87
CA ARG A 51 3.98 10.41 8.58
C ARG A 51 2.81 10.50 7.61
N THR A 52 3.11 10.78 6.36
CA THR A 52 2.15 10.65 5.25
C THR A 52 2.74 9.80 4.14
N ILE A 53 1.87 9.12 3.41
CA ILE A 53 2.24 8.36 2.23
C ILE A 53 2.71 9.35 1.16
N ARG A 54 3.87 9.08 0.57
CA ARG A 54 4.43 9.81 -0.56
C ARG A 54 4.09 9.10 -1.85
N GLU A 55 4.45 7.82 -1.93
CA GLU A 55 4.32 7.01 -3.14
C GLU A 55 4.43 5.51 -2.79
N PHE A 56 4.36 4.68 -3.83
CA PHE A 56 4.60 3.24 -3.74
C PHE A 56 5.68 2.83 -4.72
N ALA A 57 6.52 1.88 -4.32
CA ALA A 57 7.44 1.17 -5.20
C ALA A 57 6.99 -0.29 -5.31
N ILE A 58 6.95 -0.83 -6.52
CA ILE A 58 6.48 -2.19 -6.79
C ILE A 58 7.57 -2.92 -7.55
N TYR A 59 7.84 -4.14 -7.11
CA TYR A 59 8.75 -5.06 -7.76
C TYR A 59 8.06 -6.38 -8.00
N LYS A 60 8.39 -7.05 -9.09
CA LYS A 60 7.98 -8.42 -9.39
C LYS A 60 9.13 -9.38 -9.18
N LEU A 61 8.86 -10.56 -8.64
CA LEU A 61 9.84 -11.63 -8.58
C LEU A 61 10.03 -12.25 -9.97
N ASP A 62 11.23 -12.15 -10.52
CA ASP A 62 11.67 -13.07 -11.57
C ASP A 62 12.07 -14.39 -10.92
N TYR A 63 11.25 -15.42 -11.11
CA TYR A 63 11.48 -16.75 -10.56
C TYR A 63 12.74 -17.43 -11.11
N SER A 64 13.14 -17.10 -12.35
CA SER A 64 14.32 -17.70 -12.99
C SER A 64 15.59 -17.12 -12.39
N GLY A 65 15.70 -15.79 -12.38
CA GLY A 65 16.84 -15.07 -11.80
C GLY A 65 16.82 -15.01 -10.27
N LYS A 66 15.68 -15.28 -9.63
CA LYS A 66 15.44 -15.11 -8.17
C LYS A 66 15.73 -13.67 -7.72
N ILE A 67 15.40 -12.71 -8.56
CA ILE A 67 15.63 -11.27 -8.35
C ILE A 67 14.31 -10.50 -8.41
N TRP A 68 14.27 -9.36 -7.71
CA TRP A 68 13.16 -8.42 -7.75
C TRP A 68 13.40 -7.39 -8.84
N ILE A 69 12.46 -7.28 -9.79
CA ILE A 69 12.55 -6.36 -10.93
C ILE A 69 11.50 -5.26 -10.76
N PRO A 70 11.85 -3.97 -10.90
CA PRO A 70 10.90 -2.87 -10.74
C PRO A 70 9.77 -2.96 -11.79
N VAL A 71 8.56 -2.59 -11.35
CA VAL A 71 7.37 -2.55 -12.19
C VAL A 71 6.91 -1.08 -12.31
N GLU A 72 6.49 -0.69 -13.52
CA GLU A 72 6.04 0.69 -13.80
C GLU A 72 4.51 0.82 -13.92
N THR A 73 3.81 -0.30 -14.15
CA THR A 73 2.37 -0.38 -14.37
C THR A 73 1.82 -1.64 -13.72
N LEU A 74 0.64 -1.54 -13.08
CA LEU A 74 -0.15 -2.70 -12.66
C LEU A 74 -1.14 -3.13 -13.75
N SER A 75 -1.17 -2.41 -14.88
CA SER A 75 -2.06 -2.68 -16.01
C SER A 75 -3.52 -2.73 -15.54
N ASP A 76 -4.24 -3.80 -15.81
CA ASP A 76 -5.63 -4.01 -15.42
C ASP A 76 -5.78 -4.52 -13.97
N GLN A 77 -4.74 -4.46 -13.14
CA GLN A 77 -4.82 -4.86 -11.75
C GLN A 77 -5.06 -3.67 -10.81
N ALA A 78 -5.82 -3.95 -9.76
CA ALA A 78 -5.98 -3.08 -8.60
C ALA A 78 -5.50 -3.83 -7.35
N LEU A 79 -4.56 -3.22 -6.63
CA LEU A 79 -4.06 -3.77 -5.36
C LEU A 79 -4.84 -3.21 -4.20
N PHE A 80 -5.09 -4.04 -3.20
CA PHE A 80 -5.73 -3.70 -1.94
C PHE A 80 -4.76 -4.01 -0.81
N ILE A 81 -4.38 -3.01 -0.04
CA ILE A 81 -3.30 -3.10 0.95
C ILE A 81 -3.81 -2.66 2.32
N SER A 82 -3.72 -3.56 3.29
CA SER A 82 -3.88 -3.21 4.70
C SER A 82 -2.79 -3.89 5.52
N LYS A 83 -2.64 -3.47 6.79
CA LYS A 83 -1.72 -4.11 7.72
C LYS A 83 -2.00 -5.61 7.91
N ASN A 84 -3.27 -6.01 7.81
CA ASN A 84 -3.70 -7.37 8.14
C ASN A 84 -3.89 -8.25 6.92
N ASP A 85 -4.21 -7.66 5.78
CA ASP A 85 -4.55 -8.40 4.56
C ASP A 85 -4.16 -7.58 3.33
N SER A 86 -3.74 -8.26 2.28
CA SER A 86 -3.44 -7.63 1.00
C SER A 86 -3.80 -8.57 -0.13
N THR A 87 -4.45 -8.04 -1.16
CA THR A 87 -4.94 -8.83 -2.29
C THR A 87 -4.87 -8.04 -3.59
N SER A 88 -4.95 -8.74 -4.72
CA SER A 88 -5.01 -8.16 -6.05
C SER A 88 -6.30 -8.58 -6.74
N LEU A 89 -6.94 -7.66 -7.44
CA LEU A 89 -8.14 -7.92 -8.26
C LEU A 89 -7.94 -7.37 -9.67
N SER A 90 -8.32 -8.17 -10.67
CA SER A 90 -8.43 -7.67 -12.04
C SER A 90 -9.63 -6.73 -12.16
N THR A 91 -9.39 -5.52 -12.62
CA THR A 91 -10.42 -4.49 -12.87
C THR A 91 -11.34 -4.86 -14.02
N ARG A 92 -10.93 -5.81 -14.89
CA ARG A 92 -11.81 -6.39 -15.92
C ARG A 92 -13.04 -7.06 -15.33
N ASN A 93 -12.90 -7.67 -14.15
CA ASN A 93 -14.00 -8.34 -13.44
C ASN A 93 -14.82 -7.36 -12.58
N PHE A 94 -14.27 -6.18 -12.27
CA PHE A 94 -14.88 -5.18 -11.41
C PHE A 94 -14.76 -3.79 -12.04
N PRO A 95 -15.66 -3.42 -12.98
CA PRO A 95 -15.54 -2.19 -13.78
C PRO A 95 -15.55 -0.88 -12.96
N THR A 96 -15.99 -0.94 -11.71
CA THR A 96 -15.96 0.19 -10.77
C THR A 96 -14.57 0.44 -10.18
N LEU A 97 -13.67 -0.55 -10.26
CA LEU A 97 -12.28 -0.39 -9.86
C LEU A 97 -11.51 0.33 -10.96
N ARG A 98 -10.59 1.19 -10.54
CA ARG A 98 -9.71 1.88 -11.45
C ARG A 98 -8.47 1.02 -11.71
N GLU A 99 -8.11 0.87 -12.98
CA GLU A 99 -6.87 0.20 -13.36
C GLU A 99 -5.65 0.95 -12.81
N ASN A 100 -4.53 0.25 -12.68
CA ASN A 100 -3.30 0.84 -12.14
C ASN A 100 -3.44 1.45 -10.74
N SER A 101 -4.40 1.01 -9.93
CA SER A 101 -4.66 1.63 -8.62
C SER A 101 -4.28 0.75 -7.45
N ILE A 102 -3.90 1.41 -6.36
CA ILE A 102 -3.65 0.83 -5.06
C ILE A 102 -4.64 1.46 -4.09
N TYR A 103 -5.51 0.65 -3.53
CA TYR A 103 -6.43 1.01 -2.46
C TYR A 103 -5.77 0.60 -1.15
N PHE A 104 -5.66 1.52 -0.20
CA PHE A 104 -4.91 1.23 1.02
C PHE A 104 -5.66 1.66 2.28
N ILE A 105 -5.37 0.95 3.37
CA ILE A 105 -5.73 1.32 4.72
C ILE A 105 -4.49 1.20 5.60
N ASN A 106 -4.00 2.31 6.17
CA ASN A 106 -2.80 2.31 6.99
C ASN A 106 -2.92 3.16 8.27
N SER A 107 -2.41 2.64 9.40
CA SER A 107 -2.24 3.41 10.63
C SER A 107 -0.93 4.19 10.56
N VAL A 108 -0.93 5.33 9.85
CA VAL A 108 0.32 6.04 9.55
C VAL A 108 0.89 6.78 10.79
N ASN A 109 0.11 6.93 11.87
CA ASN A 109 0.55 7.60 13.10
C ASN A 109 0.44 6.70 14.34
N TYR A 110 1.58 6.24 14.83
CA TYR A 110 1.69 5.44 16.06
C TYR A 110 1.22 6.19 17.32
N ASN A 111 1.29 7.53 17.31
CA ASN A 111 0.94 8.35 18.47
C ASN A 111 -0.56 8.70 18.54
N MET A 112 -1.36 8.30 17.55
CA MET A 112 -2.81 8.52 17.53
C MET A 112 -3.54 7.21 17.24
N ILE A 113 -3.74 6.43 18.30
CA ILE A 113 -4.62 5.24 18.28
C ILE A 113 -5.97 5.63 17.66
N GLY A 114 -6.40 4.90 16.63
CA GLY A 114 -7.72 5.07 16.00
C GLY A 114 -7.78 5.96 14.74
N ARG A 115 -6.65 6.45 14.22
CA ARG A 115 -6.61 7.20 12.95
C ARG A 115 -5.94 6.40 11.84
N TYR A 116 -6.76 5.69 11.07
CA TYR A 116 -6.34 5.05 9.83
C TYR A 116 -6.51 6.03 8.67
N LYS A 117 -5.50 6.09 7.81
CA LYS A 117 -5.64 6.70 6.48
C LYS A 117 -6.22 5.66 5.55
N VAL A 118 -7.34 5.99 4.93
CA VAL A 118 -7.90 5.27 3.80
C VAL A 118 -7.65 6.12 2.58
N GLY A 119 -7.19 5.51 1.50
CA GLY A 119 -6.93 6.26 0.31
C GLY A 119 -6.73 5.41 -0.92
N THR A 120 -6.58 6.13 -2.03
CA THR A 120 -6.29 5.55 -3.34
C THR A 120 -5.04 6.18 -3.92
N PHE A 121 -4.20 5.36 -4.55
CA PHE A 121 -3.02 5.80 -5.29
C PHE A 121 -3.06 5.23 -6.69
N ASN A 122 -3.12 6.08 -7.72
CA ASN A 122 -2.93 5.60 -9.08
C ASN A 122 -1.43 5.50 -9.37
N PHE A 123 -0.97 4.26 -9.57
CA PHE A 123 0.44 3.90 -9.72
C PHE A 123 1.07 4.45 -11.01
N LYS A 124 0.29 4.56 -12.08
CA LYS A 124 0.76 5.10 -13.36
C LYS A 124 0.84 6.63 -13.32
N GLU A 125 -0.22 7.29 -12.84
CA GLU A 125 -0.31 8.75 -12.75
C GLU A 125 0.45 9.35 -11.57
N LYS A 126 0.89 8.51 -10.63
CA LYS A 126 1.51 8.90 -9.35
C LYS A 126 0.63 9.86 -8.54
N LYS A 127 -0.69 9.66 -8.60
CA LYS A 127 -1.68 10.51 -7.93
C LYS A 127 -2.21 9.83 -6.66
N LEU A 128 -2.03 10.51 -5.52
CA LEU A 128 -2.58 10.10 -4.22
C LEU A 128 -3.89 10.87 -3.93
N VAL A 129 -4.90 10.17 -3.43
CA VAL A 129 -6.12 10.74 -2.85
C VAL A 129 -6.25 10.20 -1.43
N ASP A 130 -6.34 11.12 -0.46
CA ASP A 130 -6.57 10.79 0.96
C ASP A 130 -8.08 10.87 1.24
N GLU A 131 -8.76 9.75 1.07
CA GLU A 131 -10.22 9.63 1.22
C GLU A 131 -10.68 9.95 2.65
N ALA A 132 -9.79 9.81 3.64
CA ALA A 132 -10.09 10.14 5.02
C ALA A 132 -10.12 11.65 5.30
N GLU A 133 -9.44 12.48 4.50
CA GLU A 133 -9.56 13.94 4.58
C GLU A 133 -10.89 14.42 3.97
N GLU A 134 -11.39 13.72 2.96
CA GLU A 134 -12.63 14.07 2.26
C GLU A 134 -13.89 13.55 2.97
N ASN A 135 -13.76 12.56 3.86
CA ASN A 135 -14.91 11.91 4.47
C ASN A 135 -14.76 11.67 5.99
N LYS A 136 -15.57 12.42 6.76
CA LYS A 136 -15.62 12.41 8.23
C LYS A 136 -15.88 11.04 8.87
N TYR A 137 -16.46 10.09 8.13
CA TYR A 137 -16.74 8.74 8.65
C TYR A 137 -15.48 7.88 8.80
N PHE A 138 -14.38 8.22 8.10
CA PHE A 138 -13.10 7.52 8.22
C PHE A 138 -12.24 7.99 9.41
N GLY A 139 -12.64 9.06 10.10
CA GLY A 139 -11.86 9.66 11.19
C GLY A 139 -11.75 8.82 12.49
N PHE A 140 -12.56 7.76 12.62
CA PHE A 140 -12.69 6.95 13.84
C PHE A 140 -12.91 5.45 13.55
N ILE A 141 -12.16 4.87 12.61
CA ILE A 141 -12.27 3.42 12.36
C ILE A 141 -11.55 2.65 13.48
N TYR A 142 -12.31 1.88 14.25
CA TYR A 142 -11.79 0.94 15.26
C TYR A 142 -11.94 -0.53 14.84
N SER A 143 -12.48 -0.78 13.63
CA SER A 143 -12.77 -2.12 13.11
C SER A 143 -11.52 -2.77 12.50
N PRO A 144 -11.37 -4.10 12.53
CA PRO A 144 -10.27 -4.74 11.84
C PRO A 144 -10.37 -4.51 10.34
N LEU A 145 -9.22 -4.20 9.74
CA LEU A 145 -9.11 -3.67 8.39
C LEU A 145 -8.90 -4.79 7.39
N TYR A 146 -9.98 -5.52 7.11
CA TYR A 146 -9.99 -6.55 6.08
C TYR A 146 -10.64 -6.03 4.81
N TRP A 147 -10.17 -6.53 3.67
CA TRP A 147 -10.82 -6.31 2.40
C TRP A 147 -11.87 -7.40 2.20
N VAL A 148 -13.06 -7.00 1.73
CA VAL A 148 -14.11 -7.95 1.34
C VAL A 148 -14.32 -7.77 -0.14
N ALA A 149 -13.89 -8.76 -0.92
CA ALA A 149 -14.17 -8.83 -2.35
C ALA A 149 -15.45 -9.65 -2.58
N PRO A 150 -16.33 -9.24 -3.50
CA PRO A 150 -17.41 -10.12 -3.95
C PRO A 150 -16.79 -11.35 -4.60
N ASN A 151 -17.35 -12.54 -4.34
CA ASN A 151 -16.97 -13.72 -5.12
C ASN A 151 -17.28 -13.46 -6.59
N SER A 152 -16.31 -13.72 -7.48
CA SER A 152 -16.56 -13.82 -8.90
C SER A 152 -17.62 -14.91 -9.13
N ARG A 153 -18.74 -14.55 -9.77
CA ARG A 153 -19.73 -15.53 -10.21
C ARG A 153 -19.17 -16.41 -11.32
#